data_AF-A0A3S4HWN0-F1
#
_entry.id   AF-A0A3S4HWN0-F1
#
_cell.length_a   1.000
_cell.length_b   1.000
_cell.length_c   1.000
_cell.angle_alpha   90.00
_cell.angle_beta   90.00
_cell.angle_gamma   90.00
#
_symmetry.space_group_name_H-M   'P 1'
#
loop_
_entity.id
_entity.type
_entity.pdbx_description
1 polymer ?
#
loop_
_entity_poly.entity_id
_entity_poly.type
_entity_poly.pdbx_seq_one_letter_code
_entity_poly.pdbx_strand_id
1 'polypeptide(L)' 'MMYCSNHYQACLDDYTRPAILHGQCQPEIIRWHTLTMVICTLPCSELAELLLPEGLQRVLNIPTNSTNNSGAGHQQKT' A
#
# COMPACT_ATOMS: atom_id res chain seq x y z
N MET A 1 -1.93 7.20 13.23
CA MET A 1 -1.93 7.79 11.87
C MET A 1 -3.00 7.22 10.93
N MET A 2 -3.87 6.30 11.37
CA MET A 2 -4.93 5.67 10.55
C MET A 2 -5.99 6.64 9.97
N TYR A 3 -6.18 7.81 10.59
CA TYR A 3 -7.16 8.81 10.15
C TYR A 3 -6.82 9.45 8.80
N CYS A 4 -5.54 9.66 8.48
CA CYS A 4 -5.15 10.30 7.23
C CYS A 4 -5.37 9.36 6.03
N SER A 5 -5.03 8.07 6.18
CA SER A 5 -5.23 7.06 5.13
C SER A 5 -6.69 6.96 4.69
N ASN A 6 -7.62 6.98 5.65
CA ASN A 6 -9.05 6.89 5.36
C ASN A 6 -9.58 8.11 4.62
N HIS A 7 -9.07 9.30 4.94
CA HIS A 7 -9.47 10.53 4.25
C HIS A 7 -9.01 10.56 2.79
N TYR A 8 -7.77 10.17 2.53
CA TYR A 8 -7.25 10.11 1.16
C TYR A 8 -7.93 9.01 0.35
N GLN A 9 -8.22 7.86 0.94
CA GLN A 9 -8.95 6.79 0.25
C GLN A 9 -10.36 7.25 -0.15
N ALA A 10 -11.10 7.86 0.77
CA ALA A 10 -12.44 8.37 0.48
C ALA A 10 -12.44 9.41 -0.66
N CYS A 11 -11.43 10.28 -0.69
CA CYS A 11 -11.26 11.26 -1.75
C CYS A 11 -11.02 10.60 -3.13
N LEU A 12 -10.19 9.56 -3.19
CA LEU A 12 -9.94 8.80 -4.42
C LEU A 12 -11.20 8.06 -4.89
N ASP A 13 -11.93 7.46 -3.96
CA ASP A 13 -13.17 6.75 -4.26
C ASP A 13 -14.24 7.71 -4.80
N ASP A 14 -14.39 8.89 -4.20
CA ASP A 14 -15.32 9.92 -4.68
C ASP A 14 -14.92 10.46 -6.06
N TYR A 15 -13.62 10.52 -6.37
CA TYR A 15 -13.12 10.94 -7.68
C TYR A 15 -13.40 9.89 -8.77
N THR A 16 -13.24 8.59 -8.48
CA THR A 16 -13.40 7.52 -9.46
C THR A 16 -14.84 7.03 -9.61
N ARG A 17 -15.67 7.19 -8.57
CA ARG A 17 -17.06 6.73 -8.55
C ARG A 17 -17.88 7.19 -9.77
N PRO A 18 -17.85 8.47 -10.21
CA PRO A 18 -18.61 8.89 -11.39
C PRO A 18 -18.17 8.14 -12.66
N ALA A 19 -16.86 7.97 -12.87
CA ALA A 19 -16.32 7.29 -14.04
C ALA A 19 -16.73 5.81 -14.08
N ILE A 20 -16.79 5.14 -12.92
CA ILE A 20 -17.28 3.76 -12.80
C ILE A 20 -18.78 3.71 -13.10
N LEU A 21 -19.58 4.59 -12.49
CA LEU A 21 -21.04 4.62 -12.67
C LEU A 21 -21.46 4.90 -14.11
N HIS A 22 -20.68 5.71 -14.83
CA HIS A 22 -20.91 6.01 -16.25
C HIS A 22 -20.28 4.97 -17.20
N GLY A 23 -19.71 3.88 -16.68
CA GLY A 23 -19.10 2.82 -17.49
C GLY A 23 -17.83 3.25 -18.23
N GLN A 24 -17.24 4.38 -17.85
CA GLN A 24 -16.01 4.91 -18.45
C GLN A 24 -14.76 4.23 -17.89
N CYS A 25 -14.87 3.63 -16.70
CA CYS A 25 -13.81 2.88 -16.04
C CYS A 25 -14.37 1.57 -15.48
N GLN A 26 -13.54 0.53 -15.54
CA GLN A 26 -13.84 -0.75 -14.95
C GLN A 26 -13.68 -0.68 -13.42
N PRO A 27 -14.52 -1.37 -12.61
CA PRO A 27 -14.43 -1.37 -11.14
C PRO A 27 -13.04 -1.77 -10.60
N GLU A 28 -12.25 -2.51 -11.37
CA GLU A 28 -10.87 -2.91 -11.06
C GLU A 28 -9.93 -1.71 -10.85
N ILE A 29 -10.30 -0.51 -11.30
CA ILE A 29 -9.56 0.72 -10.98
C ILE A 29 -9.50 0.97 -9.48
N ILE A 30 -10.49 0.48 -8.72
CA ILE A 30 -10.50 0.58 -7.26
C ILE A 30 -9.25 -0.09 -6.68
N ARG A 31 -8.91 -1.29 -7.18
CA ARG A 31 -7.73 -2.05 -6.74
C ARG A 31 -6.41 -1.38 -7.12
N TRP A 32 -6.41 -0.51 -8.13
CA TRP A 32 -5.21 0.23 -8.52
C TRP A 32 -4.95 1.43 -7.62
N HIS A 33 -6.00 2.06 -7.09
CA HIS A 33 -5.88 3.25 -6.24
C HIS A 33 -6.11 3.00 -4.75
N THR A 34 -6.43 1.77 -4.33
CA THR A 34 -6.46 1.39 -2.92
C THR A 34 -5.11 1.73 -2.30
N LEU A 35 -5.12 2.63 -1.32
CA LEU A 35 -3.93 3.08 -0.62
C LEU A 35 -3.56 2.08 0.46
N THR A 36 -2.28 1.73 0.50
CA THR A 36 -1.66 0.98 1.57
C THR A 36 -0.54 1.81 2.19
N MET A 37 -0.38 1.66 3.50
CA MET A 37 0.73 2.23 4.23
C MET A 37 1.94 1.31 4.08
N VAL A 38 3.04 1.86 3.58
CA VAL A 38 4.32 1.16 3.57
C VAL A 38 5.34 1.93 4.40
N ILE A 39 6.19 1.17 5.07
CA ILE A 39 7.37 1.70 5.74
C ILE A 39 8.53 1.52 4.75
N CYS A 40 9.16 2.61 4.35
CA CYS A 40 10.32 2.59 3.47
C CYS A 40 11.50 3.33 4.10
N THR A 41 12.71 2.92 3.72
CA THR A 41 13.94 3.61 4.12
C THR A 41 14.24 4.68 3.10
N LEU A 42 14.20 5.95 3.52
CA LEU A 42 14.61 7.07 2.70
C LEU A 42 16.14 7.02 2.46
N PRO A 43 16.64 7.69 1.39
CA PRO A 43 18.08 7.76 1.11
C PRO A 43 18.93 8.30 2.27
N CYS A 44 18.31 9.03 3.21
CA CYS A 44 18.94 9.56 4.42
C CYS A 44 18.99 8.56 5.59
N SER A 45 18.65 7.28 5.35
CA SER A 45 18.51 6.23 6.39
C SER A 45 17.37 6.46 7.39
N GLU A 46 16.47 7.41 7.13
CA GLU A 46 15.27 7.63 7.92
C GLU A 46 14.15 6.68 7.47
N LEU A 47 13.44 6.08 8.44
CA LEU A 47 12.22 5.35 8.15
C LEU A 47 11.08 6.34 7.93
N ALA A 48 10.43 6.25 6.78
CA ALA A 48 9.26 7.02 6.45
C ALA A 48 8.06 6.12 6.25
N GLU A 49 6.92 6.61 6.72
CA GLU A 49 5.60 6.07 6.40
C GLU A 49 5.09 6.76 5.13
N LEU A 50 4.80 5.96 4.10
CA LEU A 50 4.33 6.46 2.82
C LEU A 50 3.02 5.78 2.43
N LEU A 51 2.04 6.57 1.99
CA LEU A 51 0.81 6.08 1.39
C LEU A 51 1.07 5.82 -0.10
N LEU A 52 1.03 4.56 -0.51
CA LEU A 52 1.13 4.18 -1.92
C LEU A 52 -0.11 3.43 -2.39
N PRO A 53 -0.51 3.59 -3.65
CA PRO A 53 -1.47 2.69 -4.26
C PRO A 53 -0.93 1.25 -4.31
N GLU A 54 -1.73 0.26 -3.90
CA GLU A 54 -1.36 -1.15 -3.89
C GLU A 54 -0.92 -1.65 -5.27
N GLY A 55 -1.56 -1.16 -6.33
CA GLY A 55 -1.18 -1.46 -7.71
C GLY A 55 0.26 -1.03 -8.00
N LEU A 56 0.67 0.14 -7.51
CA LEU A 56 2.01 0.67 -7.68
C LEU A 56 3.04 -0.12 -6.85
N GLN A 57 2.67 -0.55 -5.63
CA GLN A 57 3.53 -1.40 -4.80
C GLN A 57 3.95 -2.68 -5.52
N ARG A 58 2.99 -3.34 -6.20
CA ARG A 58 3.25 -4.57 -6.98
C ARG A 58 4.17 -4.31 -8.17
N VAL A 59 3.97 -3.19 -8.89
CA VAL A 59 4.81 -2.83 -10.05
C VAL A 59 6.24 -2.51 -9.62
N LEU A 60 6.40 -1.82 -8.49
CA LEU A 60 7.71 -1.43 -7.96
C LEU A 60 8.39 -2.55 -7.16
N ASN A 61 7.73 -3.70 -6.99
CA ASN A 61 8.21 -4.83 -6.17
C ASN A 61 8.66 -4.39 -4.76
N ILE A 62 7.98 -3.39 -4.18
CA ILE A 62 8.34 -2.86 -2.86
C ILE A 62 8.02 -3.94 -1.82
N PRO A 63 8.99 -4.38 -1.01
CA PRO A 63 8.76 -5.37 0.03
C PRO A 63 7.65 -4.90 0.96
N THR A 64 6.62 -5.72 1.13
CA THR A 64 5.69 -5.55 2.24
C THR A 64 6.47 -5.87 3.52
N ASN A 65 6.72 -4.87 4.36
CA ASN A 65 7.06 -5.15 5.75
C ASN A 65 5.78 -5.64 6.46
N SER A 66 5.34 -6.84 6.11
CA SER A 66 4.56 -7.64 7.03
C SER A 66 5.52 -7.94 8.16
N THR A 67 5.27 -7.39 9.34
CA THR A 67 5.99 -7.75 10.56
C THR A 67 5.77 -9.24 10.84
N ASN A 68 6.53 -10.09 10.18
CA ASN A 68 6.66 -11.50 10.49
C ASN A 68 7.61 -11.60 11.69
N ASN A 69 7.02 -11.47 12.88
CA ASN A 69 7.55 -12.08 14.08
C ASN A 69 7.52 -13.61 13.89
N SER A 70 8.42 -14.16 13.09
CA SER A 70 8.75 -15.57 13.12
C SER A 70 9.73 -15.78 14.27
N GLY A 71 9.20 -16.36 15.34
CA GLY A 71 9.95 -16.75 16.52
C GLY A 71 11.07 -17.75 16.23
N ALA A 72 11.86 -17.91 17.29
CA ALA A 72 12.94 -18.85 17.52
C ALA A 72 12.86 -20.18 16.73
N GLY A 73 14.01 -20.60 16.20
CA GLY A 73 14.23 -21.95 15.68
C GLY A 73 15.69 -22.18 15.29
N HIS A 74 16.45 -22.80 16.20
CA HIS A 74 17.79 -23.35 16.00
C HIS A 74 17.89 -24.27 14.76
N GLN A 75 19.03 -24.24 14.06
CA GLN A 75 19.98 -25.37 13.83
C GLN A 75 21.00 -24.97 12.74
N GLN A 76 22.25 -24.67 13.13
CA GLN A 76 23.43 -25.55 13.12
C GLN A 76 23.97 -25.92 11.73
N LYS A 77 25.15 -25.37 11.40
CA LYS A 77 26.08 -25.94 10.42
C LYS A 77 27.49 -25.99 11.02
N THR A 78 27.88 -27.17 11.49
CA THR A 78 29.23 -27.74 11.41
C THR A 78 29.10 -29.23 11.65
#